data_AF-A0A1W1Y183-F1
#
_entry.id   AF-A0A1W1Y183-F1
#
_cell.length_a   1.000
_cell.length_b   1.000
_cell.length_c   1.000
_cell.angle_alpha   90.00
_cell.angle_beta   90.00
_cell.angle_gamma   90.00
#
_symmetry.space_group_name_H-M   'P 1'
#
loop_
_entity.id
_entity.type
_entity.pdbx_description
1 polymer ?
#
loop_
_entity_poly.entity_id
_entity_poly.type
_entity_poly.pdbx_seq_one_letter_code
_entity_poly.pdbx_strand_id
1 'polypeptide(L)'
;MLIFHEGLPGAGKSYEAMVKQIIPALQKGRAVFTNIRGVNHQKIAEVTAIDIELVEALIKCVSPEDTKTLLEIAENDSLVVIDEVQNHWPSKSGNMNPKEQEWVTEHRHLGIDVVLLGQDRRDVHPIWRRRIDQLFEFRKLDALGATKRYAWICSKAVKSEEFQQISKGVGKYDEKYFGTYASHREETTNTETHADDRGNIFKRSLVRVGGPLVLAAVGLAIFFLWSFFHPSRLVRNSQPLAASGV
;
A
#
# COMPACT_ATOMS: atom_id res chain seq x y z
N MET A 1 19.80 5.48 -4.36
CA MET A 1 18.43 5.98 -4.69
C MET A 1 17.68 6.28 -3.39
N LEU A 2 16.75 7.24 -3.37
CA LEU A 2 15.94 7.53 -2.17
C LEU A 2 14.45 7.42 -2.48
N ILE A 3 13.77 6.54 -1.76
CA ILE A 3 12.34 6.25 -1.89
C ILE A 3 11.63 6.74 -0.63
N PHE A 4 10.45 7.32 -0.77
CA PHE A 4 9.57 7.65 0.34
C PHE A 4 8.26 6.87 0.24
N HIS A 5 7.92 6.10 1.26
CA HIS A 5 6.61 5.47 1.44
C HIS A 5 5.77 6.33 2.37
N GLU A 6 4.77 7.00 1.80
CA GLU A 6 3.84 7.88 2.49
C GLU A 6 2.51 7.17 2.72
N GLY A 7 1.99 7.20 3.95
CA GLY A 7 0.64 6.70 4.21
C GLY A 7 0.28 6.61 5.68
N LEU A 8 -1.02 6.69 5.95
CA LEU A 8 -1.55 6.57 7.31
C LEU A 8 -1.20 5.22 7.96
N PRO A 9 -1.19 5.12 9.30
CA PRO A 9 -0.96 3.86 10.00
C PRO A 9 -1.84 2.72 9.48
N GLY A 10 -1.22 1.60 9.13
CA GLY A 10 -1.89 0.43 8.53
C GLY A 10 -2.20 0.52 7.02
N ALA A 11 -1.71 1.54 6.30
CA ALA A 11 -1.91 1.66 4.85
C ALA A 11 -1.04 0.70 4.00
N GLY A 12 -0.12 -0.04 4.63
CA GLY A 12 0.72 -1.04 3.96
C GLY A 12 2.15 -0.60 3.68
N LYS A 13 2.57 0.61 4.11
CA LYS A 13 3.91 1.17 3.86
C LYS A 13 5.07 0.26 4.30
N SER A 14 5.01 -0.28 5.51
CA SER A 14 6.04 -1.16 6.09
C SER A 14 6.00 -2.57 5.48
N TYR A 15 4.80 -3.07 5.15
CA TYR A 15 4.65 -4.34 4.43
C TYR A 15 5.30 -4.26 3.05
N GLU A 16 5.02 -3.19 2.30
CA GLU A 16 5.63 -3.00 0.98
C GLU A 16 7.15 -2.87 1.10
N ALA A 17 7.64 -2.08 2.07
CA ALA A 17 9.07 -1.95 2.39
C ALA A 17 9.75 -3.32 2.59
N MET A 18 9.12 -4.17 3.40
CA MET A 18 9.62 -5.51 3.68
C MET A 18 9.64 -6.40 2.43
N VAL A 19 8.53 -6.46 1.70
CA VAL A 19 8.35 -7.41 0.59
C VAL A 19 9.04 -6.98 -0.70
N LYS A 20 9.11 -5.67 -0.98
CA LYS A 20 9.62 -5.13 -2.25
C LYS A 20 11.03 -4.57 -2.16
N GLN A 21 11.53 -4.25 -0.97
CA GLN A 21 12.87 -3.68 -0.80
C GLN A 21 13.76 -4.56 0.09
N ILE A 22 13.36 -4.86 1.33
CA ILE A 22 14.19 -5.60 2.28
C ILE A 22 14.46 -7.03 1.79
N ILE A 23 13.41 -7.83 1.57
CA ILE A 23 13.57 -9.22 1.14
C ILE A 23 14.38 -9.33 -0.17
N PRO A 24 14.09 -8.55 -1.23
CA PRO A 24 14.91 -8.58 -2.44
C PRO A 24 16.36 -8.12 -2.25
N ALA A 25 16.65 -7.24 -1.28
CA ALA A 25 18.02 -6.87 -0.93
C ALA A 25 18.76 -8.05 -0.29
N LEU A 26 18.13 -8.74 0.66
CA LEU A 26 18.71 -9.93 1.32
C LEU A 26 18.98 -11.06 0.32
N GLN A 27 18.05 -11.30 -0.61
CA GLN A 27 18.23 -12.30 -1.67
C GLN A 27 19.41 -11.99 -2.60
N LYS A 28 19.84 -10.72 -2.66
CA LYS A 28 21.03 -10.29 -3.41
C LYS A 28 22.29 -10.27 -2.56
N GLY A 29 22.23 -10.72 -1.31
CA GLY A 29 23.34 -10.64 -0.35
C GLY A 29 23.64 -9.22 0.11
N ARG A 30 22.69 -8.30 -0.01
CA ARG A 30 22.87 -6.89 0.35
C ARG A 30 22.49 -6.67 1.81
N ALA A 31 23.38 -6.04 2.58
CA ALA A 31 23.12 -5.68 3.95
C ALA A 31 21.95 -4.68 4.06
N VAL A 32 21.14 -4.83 5.11
CA VAL A 32 19.97 -4.00 5.41
C VAL A 32 20.13 -3.42 6.81
N PHE A 33 20.05 -2.09 6.91
CA PHE A 33 20.12 -1.34 8.15
C PHE A 33 18.76 -0.70 8.43
N THR A 34 18.16 -0.99 9.58
CA THR A 34 16.78 -0.51 9.83
C THR A 34 16.45 -0.29 11.30
N ASN A 35 15.49 0.60 11.57
CA ASN A 35 14.85 0.75 12.88
C ASN A 35 13.42 0.16 12.91
N ILE A 36 13.02 -0.63 11.91
CA ILE A 36 11.74 -1.34 11.92
C ILE A 36 11.70 -2.23 13.18
N ARG A 37 10.61 -2.12 13.95
CA ARG A 37 10.47 -2.85 15.21
C ARG A 37 10.15 -4.32 14.98
N GLY A 38 10.67 -5.17 15.87
CA GLY A 38 10.33 -6.58 15.96
C GLY A 38 10.60 -7.38 14.69
N VAL A 39 11.67 -7.02 13.95
CA VAL A 39 12.13 -7.80 12.81
C VAL A 39 12.43 -9.23 13.26
N ASN A 40 11.79 -10.19 12.62
CA ASN A 40 11.89 -11.61 12.96
C ASN A 40 12.76 -12.31 11.91
N HIS A 41 14.04 -12.49 12.24
CA HIS A 41 15.02 -13.14 11.36
C HIS A 41 14.63 -14.57 10.99
N GLN A 42 14.12 -15.36 11.94
CA GLN A 42 13.61 -16.71 11.69
C GLN A 42 12.49 -16.71 10.65
N LYS A 43 11.51 -15.81 10.81
CA LYS A 43 10.39 -15.73 9.86
C LYS A 43 10.85 -15.27 8.48
N ILE A 44 11.83 -14.37 8.42
CA ILE A 44 12.43 -13.92 7.16
C ILE A 44 13.18 -15.07 6.49
N ALA A 45 13.98 -15.84 7.23
CA ALA A 45 14.67 -17.03 6.74
C ALA A 45 13.67 -18.04 6.14
N GLU A 46 12.58 -18.33 6.84
CA GLU A 46 11.52 -19.24 6.35
C GLU A 46 10.91 -18.79 5.01
N VAL A 47 10.53 -17.51 4.89
CA VAL A 47 9.81 -17.01 3.70
C VAL A 47 10.73 -16.75 2.51
N THR A 48 12.03 -16.58 2.76
CA THR A 48 13.03 -16.32 1.72
C THR A 48 13.85 -17.56 1.35
N ALA A 49 13.80 -18.61 2.17
CA ALA A 49 14.69 -19.77 2.11
C ALA A 49 16.18 -19.41 2.18
N ILE A 50 16.51 -18.28 2.81
CA ILE A 50 17.88 -17.86 3.13
C ILE A 50 18.23 -18.47 4.49
N ASP A 51 19.48 -18.89 4.66
CA ASP A 51 19.99 -19.36 5.94
C ASP A 51 19.85 -18.29 7.04
N ILE A 52 19.44 -18.70 8.24
CA ILE A 52 19.20 -17.76 9.34
C ILE A 52 20.46 -17.00 9.75
N GLU A 53 21.63 -17.64 9.76
CA GLU A 53 22.90 -17.01 10.12
C GLU A 53 23.24 -15.91 9.11
N LEU A 54 22.95 -16.15 7.82
CA LEU A 54 23.11 -15.14 6.78
C LEU A 54 22.09 -14.00 6.92
N VAL A 55 20.84 -14.29 7.28
CA VAL A 55 19.83 -13.24 7.55
C VAL A 55 20.24 -12.37 8.72
N GLU A 56 20.72 -12.96 9.82
CA GLU A 56 21.24 -12.24 10.99
C GLU A 56 22.49 -11.43 10.68
N ALA A 57 23.39 -11.94 9.82
CA ALA A 57 24.57 -11.20 9.39
C ALA A 57 24.22 -10.01 8.48
N LEU A 58 23.19 -10.14 7.65
CA LEU A 58 22.80 -9.12 6.68
C LEU A 58 21.87 -8.05 7.26
N ILE A 59 21.04 -8.35 8.27
CA ILE A 59 20.11 -7.38 8.85
C ILE A 59 20.68 -6.81 10.16
N LYS A 60 20.91 -5.51 10.18
CA LYS A 60 21.29 -4.75 11.38
C LYS A 60 20.12 -3.88 11.82
N CYS A 61 19.49 -4.26 12.93
CA CYS A 61 18.40 -3.52 13.54
C CYS A 61 18.91 -2.61 14.66
N VAL A 62 18.44 -1.36 14.69
CA VAL A 62 18.65 -0.44 15.81
C VAL A 62 17.33 -0.10 16.50
N SER A 63 17.42 0.32 17.76
CA SER A 63 16.24 0.83 18.46
C SER A 63 15.75 2.13 17.82
N PRO A 64 14.47 2.50 17.98
CA PRO A 64 13.96 3.79 17.54
C PRO A 64 14.76 4.98 18.09
N GLU A 65 15.22 4.90 19.33
CA GLU A 65 16.03 5.95 20.00
C GLU A 65 17.36 6.17 19.25
N ASP A 66 17.94 5.08 18.74
CA ASP A 66 19.23 5.06 18.08
C ASP A 66 19.14 5.22 16.55
N THR A 67 17.98 5.56 16.00
CA THR A 67 17.74 5.59 14.54
C THR A 67 18.78 6.43 13.78
N LYS A 68 19.26 7.51 14.37
CA LYS A 68 20.28 8.38 13.74
C LYS A 68 21.63 7.68 13.53
N THR A 69 21.95 6.69 14.36
CA THR A 69 23.18 5.89 14.23
C THR A 69 23.21 5.07 12.95
N LEU A 70 22.05 4.80 12.32
CA LEU A 70 21.98 4.15 11.01
C LEU A 70 22.82 4.85 9.96
N LEU A 71 22.92 6.18 10.01
CA LEU A 71 23.72 6.94 9.05
C LEU A 71 25.23 6.72 9.25
N GLU A 72 25.64 6.30 10.44
CA GLU A 72 27.05 6.07 10.79
C GLU A 72 27.47 4.62 10.54
N ILE A 73 26.57 3.66 10.79
CA ILE A 73 26.88 2.23 10.67
C ILE A 73 26.58 1.64 9.28
N ALA A 74 25.83 2.34 8.44
CA ALA A 74 25.47 1.85 7.11
C ALA A 74 26.72 1.63 6.24
N GLU A 75 26.84 0.42 5.72
CA GLU A 75 27.94 0.02 4.84
C GLU A 75 27.70 0.48 3.41
N ASN A 76 28.77 0.55 2.62
CA ASN A 76 28.66 0.80 1.18
C ASN A 76 27.81 -0.27 0.51
N ASP A 77 27.16 0.10 -0.59
CA ASP A 77 26.30 -0.79 -1.37
C ASP A 77 25.16 -1.42 -0.56
N SER A 78 24.75 -0.84 0.58
CA SER A 78 23.69 -1.37 1.46
C SER A 78 22.32 -0.71 1.27
N LEU A 79 21.28 -1.28 1.89
CA LEU A 79 19.94 -0.71 1.97
C LEU A 79 19.69 -0.17 3.38
N VAL A 80 19.27 1.09 3.50
CA VAL A 80 18.83 1.69 4.75
C VAL A 80 17.32 1.89 4.73
N VAL A 81 16.60 1.36 5.72
CA VAL A 81 15.15 1.52 5.84
C VAL A 81 14.80 2.18 7.17
N ILE A 82 14.22 3.38 7.09
CA ILE A 82 13.92 4.22 8.26
C ILE A 82 12.41 4.34 8.42
N ASP A 83 11.87 3.72 9.46
CA ASP A 83 10.48 3.83 9.87
C ASP A 83 10.23 5.08 10.73
N GLU A 84 9.04 5.65 10.53
CA GLU A 84 8.55 6.89 11.15
C GLU A 84 9.61 8.02 11.15
N VAL A 85 10.19 8.28 9.98
CA VAL A 85 11.31 9.23 9.77
C VAL A 85 11.07 10.63 10.36
N GLN A 86 9.81 11.08 10.41
CA GLN A 86 9.44 12.37 10.98
C GLN A 86 9.74 12.49 12.48
N ASN A 87 9.84 11.38 13.20
CA ASN A 87 10.21 11.39 14.61
C ASN A 87 11.70 11.70 14.82
N HIS A 88 12.53 11.46 13.81
CA HIS A 88 14.00 11.57 13.89
C HIS A 88 14.52 12.84 13.23
N TRP A 89 13.87 13.26 12.14
CA TRP A 89 14.16 14.50 11.41
C TRP A 89 12.87 15.23 11.07
N PRO A 90 12.21 15.88 12.05
CA PRO A 90 10.96 16.60 11.82
C PRO A 90 11.17 17.85 10.95
N SER A 91 10.13 18.30 10.26
CA SER A 91 10.16 19.46 9.36
C SER A 91 10.54 20.77 10.06
N LYS A 92 10.21 20.88 11.35
CA LYS A 92 10.52 22.02 12.21
C LYS A 92 11.83 21.87 12.99
N SER A 93 12.62 20.83 12.75
CA SER A 93 13.95 20.77 13.34
C SER A 93 14.77 21.97 12.85
N GLY A 94 15.64 22.49 13.71
CA GLY A 94 16.66 23.45 13.27
C GLY A 94 17.61 22.82 12.25
N ASN A 95 18.76 23.45 12.05
CA ASN A 95 19.77 22.92 11.14
C ASN A 95 20.17 21.49 11.53
N MET A 96 20.08 20.58 10.55
CA MET A 96 20.61 19.24 10.63
C MET A 96 22.13 19.29 10.89
N ASN A 97 22.68 18.34 11.64
CA ASN A 97 24.12 18.26 11.85
C ASN A 97 24.83 18.13 10.48
N PRO A 98 25.95 18.86 10.24
CA PRO A 98 26.73 18.75 9.01
C PRO A 98 27.00 17.31 8.55
N LYS A 99 27.33 16.38 9.45
CA LYS A 99 27.60 14.97 9.10
C LYS A 99 26.36 14.26 8.57
N GLU A 100 25.20 14.47 9.21
CA GLU A 100 23.93 13.91 8.74
C GLU A 100 23.58 14.49 7.37
N GLN A 101 23.78 15.81 7.19
CA GLN A 101 23.50 16.50 5.93
C GLN A 101 24.38 16.02 4.77
N GLU A 102 25.67 15.83 5.04
CA GLU A 102 26.65 15.25 4.10
C GLU A 102 26.20 13.85 3.69
N TRP A 103 25.92 12.98 4.66
CA TRP A 103 25.45 11.63 4.40
C TRP A 103 24.19 11.60 3.52
N VAL A 104 23.17 12.41 3.86
CA VAL A 104 21.92 12.47 3.07
C VAL A 104 22.15 13.00 1.66
N THR A 105 23.18 13.81 1.45
CA THR A 105 23.52 14.32 0.13
C THR A 105 24.35 13.33 -0.68
N GLU A 106 25.21 12.55 -0.02
CA GLU A 106 26.22 11.72 -0.67
C GLU A 106 25.94 10.22 -0.63
N HIS A 107 24.85 9.77 0.00
CA HIS A 107 24.51 8.34 0.12
C HIS A 107 24.57 7.56 -1.21
N ARG A 108 24.27 8.22 -2.35
CA ARG A 108 24.34 7.59 -3.68
C ARG A 108 25.77 7.31 -4.13
N HIS A 109 26.75 8.11 -3.72
CA HIS A 109 28.17 7.87 -4.01
C HIS A 109 28.71 6.65 -3.25
N LEU A 110 28.09 6.32 -2.11
CA LEU A 110 28.38 5.13 -1.32
C LEU A 110 27.61 3.88 -1.79
N GLY A 111 26.82 3.97 -2.87
CA GLY A 111 25.96 2.88 -3.32
C GLY A 111 24.77 2.59 -2.39
N ILE A 112 24.49 3.47 -1.43
CA ILE A 112 23.43 3.26 -0.44
C ILE A 112 22.07 3.63 -1.03
N ASP A 113 21.11 2.70 -0.94
CA ASP A 113 19.70 2.98 -1.19
C ASP A 113 18.97 3.25 0.13
N VAL A 114 18.06 4.21 0.11
CA VAL A 114 17.33 4.63 1.30
C VAL A 114 15.83 4.51 1.05
N VAL A 115 15.12 3.88 1.98
CA VAL A 115 13.65 3.81 2.01
C VAL A 115 13.17 4.47 3.29
N LEU A 116 12.51 5.61 3.16
CA LEU A 116 11.91 6.34 4.26
C LEU A 116 10.44 5.95 4.37
N LEU A 117 9.96 5.62 5.56
CA LEU A 117 8.55 5.39 5.85
C LEU A 117 8.03 6.52 6.72
N GLY A 118 6.90 7.11 6.33
CA GLY A 118 6.30 8.21 7.07
C GLY A 118 4.82 8.35 6.77
N GLN A 119 4.13 9.18 7.55
CA GLN A 119 2.70 9.45 7.37
C GLN A 119 2.45 10.54 6.34
N ASP A 120 3.24 11.61 6.39
CA ASP A 120 3.25 12.72 5.46
C ASP A 120 4.70 13.16 5.26
N ARG A 121 5.17 13.20 4.01
CA ARG A 121 6.53 13.65 3.74
C ARG A 121 6.77 15.08 4.21
N ARG A 122 5.75 15.95 4.26
CA ARG A 122 5.86 17.36 4.67
C ARG A 122 6.25 17.54 6.13
N ASP A 123 6.06 16.50 6.95
CA ASP A 123 6.49 16.49 8.36
C ASP A 123 7.97 16.16 8.52
N VAL A 124 8.70 15.93 7.42
CA VAL A 124 10.11 15.55 7.42
C VAL A 124 11.00 16.73 7.06
N HIS A 125 12.22 16.74 7.58
CA HIS A 125 13.21 17.79 7.33
C HIS A 125 13.43 18.01 5.82
N PRO A 126 13.49 19.27 5.34
CA PRO A 126 13.61 19.57 3.90
C PRO A 126 14.78 18.89 3.19
N ILE A 127 15.91 18.67 3.86
CA ILE A 127 17.08 17.99 3.26
C ILE A 127 16.70 16.60 2.75
N TRP A 128 15.95 15.83 3.54
CA TRP A 128 15.45 14.52 3.10
C TRP A 128 14.42 14.66 1.97
N ARG A 129 13.44 15.56 2.14
CA ARG A 129 12.33 15.74 1.18
C ARG A 129 12.82 16.08 -0.24
N ARG A 130 13.83 16.94 -0.34
CA ARG A 130 14.43 17.39 -1.60
C ARG A 130 15.24 16.31 -2.32
N ARG A 131 15.51 15.17 -1.68
CA ARG A 131 16.31 14.05 -2.21
C ARG A 131 15.47 12.85 -2.63
N ILE A 132 14.17 12.87 -2.33
CA ILE A 132 13.23 11.82 -2.72
C ILE A 132 13.20 11.73 -4.25
N ASP A 133 13.54 10.55 -4.76
CA ASP A 133 13.51 10.21 -6.19
C ASP A 133 12.14 9.65 -6.58
N GLN A 134 11.63 8.75 -5.73
CA GLN A 134 10.35 8.08 -5.91
C GLN A 134 9.50 8.22 -4.67
N LEU A 135 8.24 8.58 -4.86
CA LEU A 135 7.22 8.69 -3.83
C LEU A 135 6.18 7.61 -4.07
N PHE A 136 5.96 6.76 -3.08
CA PHE A 136 4.87 5.80 -3.04
C PHE A 136 3.85 6.25 -2.00
N GLU A 137 2.64 6.60 -2.45
CA GLU A 137 1.53 6.96 -1.58
C GLU A 137 0.60 5.77 -1.40
N PHE A 138 0.41 5.33 -0.15
CA PHE A 138 -0.39 4.16 0.22
C PHE A 138 -1.73 4.57 0.83
N ARG A 139 -2.79 3.87 0.45
CA ARG A 139 -4.16 4.09 0.96
C ARG A 139 -4.81 2.77 1.34
N LYS A 140 -5.48 2.76 2.51
CA LYS A 140 -6.35 1.64 2.90
C LYS A 140 -7.55 1.55 1.96
N LEU A 141 -8.02 0.34 1.71
CA LEU A 141 -9.26 0.05 0.98
C LEU A 141 -10.37 -0.49 1.90
N ASP A 142 -10.27 -0.17 3.19
CA ASP A 142 -11.24 -0.50 4.24
C ASP A 142 -12.63 0.12 3.97
N ALA A 143 -12.69 1.36 3.48
CA ALA A 143 -13.93 2.03 3.08
C ALA A 143 -14.71 1.30 1.96
N LEU A 144 -14.04 0.40 1.22
CA LEU A 144 -14.65 -0.46 0.19
C LEU A 144 -14.87 -1.91 0.68
N GLY A 145 -14.60 -2.19 1.96
CA GLY A 145 -14.70 -3.53 2.56
C GLY A 145 -13.54 -4.47 2.19
N ALA A 146 -12.47 -3.98 1.57
CA ALA A 146 -11.36 -4.79 1.08
C ALA A 146 -10.14 -4.72 2.02
N THR A 147 -10.28 -5.22 3.25
CA THR A 147 -9.26 -5.14 4.32
C THR A 147 -7.94 -5.85 4.01
N LYS A 148 -7.94 -6.84 3.11
CA LYS A 148 -6.73 -7.57 2.66
C LYS A 148 -5.98 -6.88 1.51
N ARG A 149 -6.37 -5.67 1.12
CA ARG A 149 -5.79 -4.93 -0.02
C ARG A 149 -5.44 -3.50 0.37
N TYR A 150 -4.50 -2.93 -0.37
CA TYR A 150 -4.10 -1.53 -0.28
C TYR A 150 -3.97 -0.96 -1.68
N ALA A 151 -4.31 0.32 -1.86
CA ALA A 151 -3.99 1.04 -3.07
C ALA A 151 -2.64 1.73 -2.92
N TRP A 152 -1.91 1.85 -4.01
CA TRP A 152 -0.66 2.59 -4.06
C TRP A 152 -0.60 3.46 -5.32
N ILE A 153 0.09 4.59 -5.20
CA ILE A 153 0.42 5.48 -6.31
C ILE A 153 1.93 5.68 -6.29
N CYS A 154 2.59 5.44 -7.42
CA CYS A 154 4.02 5.70 -7.61
C CYS A 154 4.19 6.97 -8.43
N SER A 155 4.93 7.92 -7.87
CA SER A 155 5.29 9.17 -8.51
C SER A 155 6.80 9.33 -8.52
N LYS A 156 7.36 9.92 -9.57
CA LYS A 156 8.80 10.18 -9.72
C LYS A 156 9.08 11.67 -9.67
N ALA A 157 10.18 12.06 -9.01
CA ALA A 157 10.60 13.45 -8.96
C ALA A 157 10.99 13.94 -10.36
N VAL A 158 10.39 15.05 -10.78
CA VAL A 158 10.77 15.80 -11.99
C VAL A 158 11.64 16.98 -11.61
N LYS A 159 11.36 17.58 -10.45
CA LYS A 159 12.22 18.56 -9.77
C LYS A 159 12.19 18.29 -8.26
N SER A 160 13.04 18.99 -7.52
CA SER A 160 13.04 18.93 -6.07
C SER A 160 11.63 19.19 -5.52
N GLU A 161 11.08 18.22 -4.79
CA GLU A 161 9.73 18.24 -4.21
C GLU A 161 8.55 18.31 -5.22
N GLU A 162 8.81 18.21 -6.52
CA GLU A 162 7.80 18.17 -7.58
C GLU A 162 7.78 16.78 -8.22
N PHE A 163 6.64 16.09 -8.08
CA PHE A 163 6.49 14.69 -8.50
C PHE A 163 5.46 14.54 -9.60
N GLN A 164 5.78 13.71 -10.60
CA GLN A 164 4.86 13.29 -11.64
C GLN A 164 4.42 11.85 -11.39
N GLN A 165 3.11 11.60 -11.38
CA GLN A 165 2.57 10.26 -11.24
C GLN A 165 2.99 9.38 -12.43
N ILE A 166 3.57 8.23 -12.14
CA ILE A 166 4.01 7.26 -13.14
C ILE A 166 3.01 6.12 -13.27
N SER A 167 2.56 5.59 -12.13
CA SER A 167 1.64 4.45 -12.10
C SER A 167 0.84 4.43 -10.81
N LYS A 168 -0.24 3.64 -10.80
CA LYS A 168 -1.05 3.36 -9.62
C LYS A 168 -1.58 1.95 -9.71
N GLY A 169 -1.87 1.35 -8.57
CA GLY A 169 -2.34 -0.03 -8.51
C GLY A 169 -2.99 -0.39 -7.19
N VAL A 170 -3.36 -1.67 -7.09
CA VAL A 170 -3.86 -2.28 -5.87
C VAL A 170 -2.98 -3.48 -5.54
N GLY A 171 -2.37 -3.46 -4.37
CA GLY A 171 -1.65 -4.57 -3.78
C GLY A 171 -2.56 -5.44 -2.91
N LYS A 172 -2.15 -6.70 -2.73
CA LYS A 172 -2.79 -7.65 -1.82
C LYS A 172 -1.76 -8.08 -0.78
N TYR A 173 -2.18 -8.10 0.48
CA TYR A 173 -1.35 -8.67 1.53
C TYR A 173 -1.26 -10.20 1.36
N ASP A 174 -0.05 -10.72 1.39
CA ASP A 174 0.25 -12.15 1.39
C ASP A 174 0.61 -12.55 2.82
N GLU A 175 -0.23 -13.41 3.41
CA GLU A 175 -0.17 -13.81 4.81
C GLU A 175 1.15 -14.50 5.16
N LYS A 176 1.86 -15.07 4.18
CA LYS A 176 3.16 -15.72 4.43
C LYS A 176 4.20 -14.74 4.97
N TYR A 177 4.13 -13.46 4.61
CA TYR A 177 5.06 -12.43 5.10
C TYR A 177 4.62 -11.84 6.44
N PHE A 178 3.46 -12.23 6.98
CA PHE A 178 3.06 -11.74 8.29
C PHE A 178 3.95 -12.34 9.37
N GLY A 179 4.31 -11.50 10.34
CA GLY A 179 5.24 -11.86 11.42
C GLY A 179 6.72 -11.66 11.09
N THR A 180 7.09 -11.20 9.88
CA THR A 180 8.49 -10.80 9.60
C THR A 180 8.90 -9.52 10.33
N TYR A 181 7.94 -8.73 10.79
CA TYR A 181 8.13 -7.55 11.64
C TYR A 181 6.92 -7.34 12.57
N ALA A 182 7.10 -6.56 13.63
CA ALA A 182 6.00 -6.19 14.54
C ALA A 182 5.16 -5.05 13.94
N SER A 183 3.89 -5.34 13.63
CA SER A 183 2.96 -4.36 13.04
C SER A 183 2.27 -3.44 14.06
N HIS A 184 2.32 -3.79 15.36
CA HIS A 184 1.69 -3.06 16.46
C HIS A 184 2.65 -2.94 17.65
N ARG A 185 2.46 -1.91 18.50
CA ARG A 185 3.12 -1.85 19.81
C ARG A 185 2.45 -2.86 20.73
N GLU A 186 3.21 -3.59 21.54
CA GLU A 186 2.70 -4.64 22.44
C GLU A 186 1.72 -4.13 23.51
N GLU A 187 1.56 -2.82 23.70
CA GLU A 187 0.70 -2.21 24.73
C GLU A 187 -0.69 -1.72 24.28
N THR A 188 -1.11 -1.90 23.03
CA THR A 188 -2.43 -1.38 22.59
C THR A 188 -3.51 -2.46 22.51
N THR A 189 -4.41 -2.49 23.51
CA THR A 189 -5.67 -3.24 23.56
C THR A 189 -6.76 -2.72 22.60
N ASN A 190 -6.52 -1.58 21.93
CA ASN A 190 -7.42 -1.03 20.91
C ASN A 190 -7.07 -1.58 19.52
N THR A 191 -7.11 -2.91 19.38
CA THR A 191 -6.99 -3.64 18.10
C THR A 191 -8.28 -3.68 17.30
N GLU A 192 -9.38 -3.12 17.82
CA GLU A 192 -10.58 -2.92 17.03
C GLU A 192 -10.26 -1.90 15.95
N THR A 193 -10.03 -2.42 14.74
CA THR A 193 -10.22 -1.65 13.52
C THR A 193 -11.62 -1.07 13.66
N HIS A 194 -11.76 0.21 13.98
CA HIS A 194 -13.02 0.92 13.89
C HIS A 194 -13.40 0.95 12.41
N ALA A 195 -13.89 -0.18 11.91
CA ALA A 195 -14.65 -0.29 10.69
C ALA A 195 -16.00 0.34 11.00
N ASP A 196 -16.01 1.68 11.13
CA ASP A 196 -17.24 2.44 11.27
C ASP A 196 -18.07 2.14 10.02
N ASP A 197 -19.20 1.45 10.20
CA ASP A 197 -20.10 1.05 9.13
C ASP A 197 -20.58 2.25 8.30
N ARG A 198 -20.43 3.48 8.83
CA ARG A 198 -20.67 4.75 8.13
C ARG A 198 -19.73 4.99 6.95
N GLY A 199 -18.49 4.51 7.01
CA GLY A 199 -17.49 4.69 5.96
C GLY A 199 -17.61 3.70 4.79
N ASN A 200 -18.34 2.60 4.98
CA ASN A 200 -18.46 1.55 3.96
C ASN A 200 -19.53 1.91 2.92
N ILE A 201 -19.09 2.32 1.73
CA ILE A 201 -19.97 2.80 0.64
C ILE A 201 -20.98 1.72 0.21
N PHE A 202 -20.58 0.44 0.22
CA PHE A 202 -21.44 -0.68 -0.18
C PHE A 202 -22.53 -1.03 0.83
N LYS A 203 -22.38 -0.60 2.09
CA LYS A 203 -23.39 -0.84 3.14
C LYS A 203 -24.43 0.29 3.23
N ARG A 204 -24.27 1.38 2.48
CA ARG A 204 -25.23 2.50 2.46
C ARG A 204 -26.56 2.05 1.84
N SER A 205 -27.69 2.34 2.50
CA SER A 205 -29.02 1.82 2.11
C SER A 205 -29.40 2.17 0.66
N LEU A 206 -28.94 3.32 0.16
CA LEU A 206 -29.14 3.76 -1.22
C LEU A 206 -28.54 2.80 -2.25
N VAL A 207 -27.37 2.21 -1.98
CA VAL A 207 -26.70 1.26 -2.89
C VAL A 207 -27.32 -0.13 -2.75
N ARG A 208 -27.62 -0.56 -1.52
CA ARG A 208 -28.22 -1.88 -1.25
C ARG A 208 -29.64 -2.02 -1.80
N VAL A 209 -30.47 -0.97 -1.70
CA VAL A 209 -31.87 -0.99 -2.16
C VAL A 209 -32.00 -0.41 -3.57
N GLY A 210 -31.28 0.67 -3.89
CA GLY A 210 -31.35 1.31 -5.21
C GLY A 210 -30.67 0.52 -6.32
N GLY A 211 -29.57 -0.18 -6.02
CA GLY A 211 -28.83 -0.99 -7.01
C GLY A 211 -29.69 -2.06 -7.68
N PRO A 212 -30.36 -2.95 -6.93
CA PRO A 212 -31.27 -3.95 -7.49
C PRO A 212 -32.45 -3.33 -8.26
N LEU A 213 -32.96 -2.20 -7.80
CA LEU A 213 -34.10 -1.51 -8.40
C LEU A 213 -33.75 -0.89 -9.76
N VAL A 214 -32.55 -0.30 -9.87
CA VAL A 214 -32.00 0.19 -11.14
C VAL A 214 -31.72 -0.97 -12.09
N LEU A 215 -31.14 -2.08 -11.62
CA LEU A 215 -30.90 -3.26 -12.45
C LEU A 215 -32.21 -3.88 -12.97
N ALA A 216 -33.24 -3.95 -12.14
CA ALA A 216 -34.57 -4.41 -12.54
C ALA A 216 -35.20 -3.46 -13.58
N ALA A 217 -35.10 -2.14 -13.39
CA ALA A 217 -35.58 -1.16 -14.35
C ALA A 217 -34.85 -1.24 -15.70
N VAL A 218 -33.53 -1.43 -15.69
CA VAL A 218 -32.73 -1.65 -16.91
C VAL A 218 -33.11 -2.97 -17.58
N GLY A 219 -33.27 -4.05 -16.82
CA GLY A 219 -33.72 -5.35 -17.35
C GLY A 219 -35.10 -5.26 -18.00
N LEU A 220 -36.05 -4.55 -17.36
CA LEU A 220 -37.37 -4.28 -17.93
C LEU A 220 -37.27 -3.43 -19.20
N ALA A 221 -36.46 -2.37 -19.21
CA ALA A 221 -36.26 -1.55 -20.40
C ALA A 221 -35.68 -2.36 -21.58
N ILE A 222 -34.70 -3.22 -21.32
CA ILE A 222 -34.13 -4.13 -22.33
C ILE A 222 -35.21 -5.12 -22.82
N PHE A 223 -36.01 -5.71 -21.93
CA PHE A 223 -37.10 -6.61 -22.29
C PHE A 223 -38.15 -5.92 -23.17
N PHE A 224 -38.58 -4.71 -22.81
CA PHE A 224 -39.54 -3.93 -23.59
C PHE A 224 -38.98 -3.55 -24.97
N LEU A 225 -37.72 -3.12 -25.05
CA LEU A 225 -37.06 -2.86 -26.33
C LEU A 225 -36.99 -4.13 -27.20
N TRP A 226 -36.57 -5.25 -26.63
CA TRP A 226 -36.50 -6.51 -27.37
C TRP A 226 -37.87 -6.97 -27.88
N SER A 227 -38.90 -6.89 -27.02
CA SER A 227 -40.29 -7.22 -27.37
C SER A 227 -40.87 -6.28 -28.43
N PHE A 228 -40.50 -4.99 -28.43
CA PHE A 228 -40.94 -4.01 -29.42
C PHE A 228 -40.39 -4.34 -30.81
N PHE A 229 -39.12 -4.77 -30.90
CA PHE A 229 -38.50 -5.14 -32.17
C PHE A 229 -38.78 -6.59 -32.62
N HIS A 230 -39.33 -7.46 -31.76
CA HIS A 230 -39.68 -8.86 -32.08
C HIS A 230 -41.14 -9.21 -31.72
N PRO A 231 -42.15 -8.55 -32.30
CA PRO A 231 -43.55 -8.86 -32.03
C PRO A 231 -43.89 -10.28 -32.52
N SER A 232 -44.41 -11.11 -31.60
CA SER A 232 -44.90 -12.45 -31.94
C SER A 232 -46.11 -12.33 -32.85
N ARG A 233 -46.05 -12.86 -34.07
CA ARG A 233 -47.23 -12.93 -34.95
C ARG A 233 -48.24 -13.89 -34.31
N LEU A 234 -49.27 -13.35 -33.67
CA LEU A 234 -50.40 -14.14 -33.21
C LEU A 234 -51.10 -14.76 -34.42
N VAL A 235 -50.88 -16.06 -34.65
CA VAL A 235 -51.66 -16.85 -35.61
C VAL A 235 -53.08 -16.95 -35.05
N ARG A 236 -53.99 -16.16 -35.62
CA ARG A 236 -55.41 -16.18 -35.30
C ARG A 236 -56.00 -17.48 -35.85
N ASN A 237 -56.19 -18.49 -35.00
CA ASN A 237 -56.97 -19.68 -35.34
C ASN A 237 -58.43 -19.27 -35.56
N SER A 238 -58.86 -19.17 -36.81
CA SER A 238 -60.26 -19.13 -37.19
C SER A 238 -60.87 -20.53 -37.03
N GLN A 239 -61.76 -20.72 -36.05
CA GLN A 239 -62.65 -21.90 -36.01
C GLN A 239 -63.67 -21.80 -37.16
N PRO A 240 -63.99 -22.90 -37.86
CA PRO A 240 -65.06 -22.89 -38.86
C PRO A 240 -66.43 -22.87 -38.17
N LEU A 241 -67.34 -22.03 -38.67
CA LEU A 241 -68.75 -21.99 -38.29
C LEU A 241 -69.41 -23.33 -38.65
N ALA A 242 -69.99 -24.01 -37.66
CA ALA A 242 -70.83 -25.17 -37.85
C ALA A 242 -72.11 -24.78 -38.59
N ALA A 243 -72.35 -25.39 -39.76
CA ALA A 243 -73.61 -25.31 -40.45
C ALA A 243 -74.65 -26.19 -39.74
N SER A 244 -75.66 -25.58 -39.12
CA SER A 244 -76.89 -26.26 -38.70
C SER A 244 -77.89 -26.22 -39.85
N GLY A 245 -78.24 -27.39 -40.37
CA GLY A 245 -79.35 -27.55 -41.31
C GLY A 245 -80.71 -27.50 -40.60
N VAL A 246 -81.71 -26.99 -41.31
CA VAL A 246 -83.00 -27.60 -41.72
C VAL A 246 -83.56 -26.71 -42.82
#